data_AF-A0A9K3L6Q4-F1
#
_entry.id   AF-A0A9K3L6Q4-F1
#
_cell.length_a   1.000
_cell.length_b   1.000
_cell.length_c   1.000
_cell.angle_alpha   90.00
_cell.angle_beta   90.00
_cell.angle_gamma   90.00
#
_symmetry.space_group_name_H-M   'P 1'
#
loop_
_entity.id
_entity.type
_entity.pdbx_description
1 polymer ?
#
loop_
_entity_poly.entity_id
_entity_poly.type
_entity_poly.pdbx_seq_one_letter_code
_entity_poly.pdbx_strand_id
1 'polypeptide(L)'
;MMMTNNWYGRFDSIQTCLCLALFCLVVASLPSCGVAWGELGHEIVANLAWHRLSLQTQHKIEALLNITNTTLIEQTGSPLAAVANWADHVRHFLPWSAELHYIDIRDNLIAGGCHFLPNPHDTMSSCDCDFQYDRDCPEDICVAGAILNYSTQLVYAQKQVLVRSPQRRLRFGNSEKGETFKSIDGMQQSLKFLTHFIGDIHQPLHASRTTDKGGNDIDVQYHLLQKQHLIHVRHANRFTENPASLQRHHPHHHSWNLHSIWDTALIETTLERDYDNKRSNMEDALEALLQKHPEWVDRYNSCGNNAALNNTCVIQWGQESWSYALEYAYTKNEPWKDRHTQPVEVSEGDVLDEDYYITRIPVVNERLIAGGVRLAFTLENIFGQDDSSVDMQDFGGSVLSMWSKLLVGRRH
;
A
#
# COMPACT_ATOMS: atom_id res chain seq x y z
N MET A 1 -23.13 -31.61 73.02
CA MET A 1 -21.69 -31.56 73.37
C MET A 1 -20.92 -31.48 72.07
N MET A 2 -20.21 -30.36 71.85
CA MET A 2 -19.12 -30.13 70.86
C MET A 2 -19.44 -30.31 69.36
N MET A 3 -19.45 -29.25 68.55
CA MET A 3 -18.30 -28.51 67.96
C MET A 3 -17.66 -29.23 66.75
N THR A 4 -17.88 -28.60 65.57
CA THR A 4 -16.94 -28.27 64.48
C THR A 4 -15.91 -29.30 63.99
N ASN A 5 -15.88 -29.52 62.66
CA ASN A 5 -14.68 -29.25 61.83
C ASN A 5 -15.04 -29.33 60.33
N ASN A 6 -15.17 -28.16 59.70
CA ASN A 6 -15.13 -27.99 58.25
C ASN A 6 -13.77 -27.36 57.92
N TRP A 7 -12.87 -28.11 57.27
CA TRP A 7 -11.62 -27.59 56.72
C TRP A 7 -11.73 -27.60 55.20
N TYR A 8 -12.14 -26.47 54.62
CA TYR A 8 -11.86 -26.14 53.22
C TYR A 8 -10.93 -24.93 53.23
N GLY A 9 -9.66 -25.18 52.90
CA GLY A 9 -8.63 -24.16 52.74
C GLY A 9 -8.88 -23.32 51.50
N ARG A 10 -8.85 -21.99 51.71
CA ARG A 10 -8.71 -20.95 50.69
C ARG A 10 -7.27 -20.94 50.16
N PHE A 11 -7.10 -21.18 48.86
CA PHE A 11 -5.95 -20.87 47.99
C PHE A 11 -6.55 -20.97 46.56
N ASP A 12 -6.46 -20.07 45.59
CA ASP A 12 -5.69 -18.85 45.40
C ASP A 12 -6.45 -17.97 44.39
N SER A 13 -6.97 -16.81 44.82
CA SER A 13 -7.60 -15.82 43.90
C SER A 13 -6.59 -14.80 43.36
N ILE A 14 -5.31 -14.92 43.73
CA ILE A 14 -4.29 -13.89 43.47
C ILE A 14 -3.38 -14.29 42.29
N GLN A 15 -3.13 -15.59 42.08
CA GLN A 15 -2.30 -16.07 40.96
C GLN A 15 -3.02 -15.98 39.59
N THR A 16 -4.35 -16.11 39.54
CA THR A 16 -5.14 -15.94 38.31
C THR A 16 -5.26 -14.48 37.89
N CYS A 17 -5.30 -13.52 38.82
CA CYS A 17 -5.31 -12.10 38.49
C CYS A 17 -3.95 -11.59 37.97
N LEU A 18 -2.83 -12.13 38.47
CA LEU A 18 -1.50 -11.72 38.00
C LEU A 18 -1.18 -12.21 36.58
N CYS A 19 -1.68 -13.39 36.18
CA CYS A 19 -1.49 -13.90 34.81
C CYS A 19 -2.35 -13.13 33.78
N LEU A 20 -3.56 -12.69 34.15
CA LEU A 20 -4.40 -11.86 33.28
C LEU A 20 -3.87 -10.43 33.14
N ALA A 21 -3.29 -9.86 34.21
CA ALA A 21 -2.67 -8.54 34.15
C ALA A 21 -1.40 -8.52 33.28
N LEU A 22 -0.58 -9.58 33.32
CA LEU A 22 0.60 -9.73 32.46
C LEU A 22 0.24 -10.02 30.99
N PHE A 23 -0.86 -10.73 30.73
CA PHE A 23 -1.36 -10.96 29.36
C PHE A 23 -1.97 -9.69 28.75
N CYS A 24 -2.62 -8.84 29.55
CA CYS A 24 -3.16 -7.56 29.08
C CYS A 24 -2.08 -6.47 28.89
N LEU A 25 -0.97 -6.52 29.64
CA LEU A 25 0.12 -5.52 29.49
C LEU A 25 1.03 -5.78 28.28
N VAL A 26 1.13 -7.02 27.81
CA VAL A 26 1.91 -7.36 26.60
C VAL A 26 1.16 -7.07 25.30
N VAL A 27 -0.18 -7.00 25.33
CA VAL A 27 -1.00 -6.64 24.16
C VAL A 27 -1.14 -5.12 23.97
N ALA A 28 -0.85 -4.32 25.00
CA ALA A 28 -1.02 -2.86 24.97
C ALA A 28 0.25 -2.07 24.59
N SER A 29 1.30 -2.71 24.08
CA SER A 29 2.54 -2.05 23.66
C SER A 29 3.13 -2.66 22.40
N LEU A 30 2.28 -2.89 21.40
CA LEU A 30 2.76 -2.99 20.02
C LEU A 30 2.84 -1.56 19.47
N PRO A 31 4.03 -1.07 19.10
CA PRO A 31 4.13 0.20 18.41
C PRO A 31 3.40 0.07 17.06
N SER A 32 2.51 1.02 16.79
CA SER A 32 1.89 1.25 15.49
C SER A 32 2.98 1.74 14.53
N CYS A 33 3.67 0.81 13.88
CA CYS A 33 4.70 1.11 12.90
C CYS A 33 4.23 0.68 11.50
N GLY A 34 4.20 1.65 10.58
CA GLY A 34 4.23 1.52 9.12
C GLY A 34 3.25 0.51 8.56
N VAL A 35 1.96 0.82 8.55
CA VAL A 35 0.98 0.09 7.71
C VAL A 35 1.16 0.60 6.29
N ALA A 36 0.84 -0.23 5.32
CA ALA A 36 0.73 0.27 3.98
C ALA A 36 -0.45 1.27 3.86
N TRP A 37 -1.01 1.56 2.66
CA TRP A 37 -2.33 2.22 2.65
C TRP A 37 -3.22 1.52 3.68
N GLY A 38 -4.02 2.25 4.44
CA GLY A 38 -4.93 1.62 5.39
C GLY A 38 -5.84 0.62 4.66
N GLU A 39 -6.49 -0.28 5.41
CA GLU A 39 -7.28 -1.38 4.82
C GLU A 39 -8.22 -0.92 3.70
N LEU A 40 -8.85 0.24 3.88
CA LEU A 40 -9.73 0.90 2.93
C LEU A 40 -9.04 1.29 1.61
N GLY A 41 -7.82 1.85 1.65
CA GLY A 41 -7.09 2.28 0.46
C GLY A 41 -6.73 1.12 -0.45
N HIS A 42 -6.26 0.01 0.12
CA HIS A 42 -5.97 -1.23 -0.63
C HIS A 42 -7.21 -1.83 -1.28
N GLU A 43 -8.32 -1.86 -0.54
CA GLU A 43 -9.59 -2.33 -1.08
C GLU A 43 -10.07 -1.46 -2.25
N ILE A 44 -9.98 -0.13 -2.13
CA ILE A 44 -10.34 0.80 -3.21
C ILE A 44 -9.46 0.56 -4.44
N VAL A 45 -8.14 0.50 -4.28
CA VAL A 45 -7.19 0.21 -5.38
C VAL A 45 -7.55 -1.10 -6.08
N ALA A 46 -7.82 -2.16 -5.31
CA ALA A 46 -8.18 -3.46 -5.85
C ALA A 46 -9.53 -3.46 -6.58
N ASN A 47 -10.54 -2.73 -6.08
CA ASN A 47 -11.84 -2.62 -6.74
C ASN A 47 -11.80 -1.76 -8.02
N LEU A 48 -11.07 -0.64 -8.00
CA LEU A 48 -10.82 0.17 -9.21
C LEU A 48 -10.10 -0.63 -10.29
N ALA A 49 -9.21 -1.54 -9.89
CA ALA A 49 -8.57 -2.48 -10.80
C ALA A 49 -9.56 -3.53 -11.31
N TRP A 50 -10.31 -4.18 -10.40
CA TRP A 50 -11.25 -5.25 -10.70
C TRP A 50 -12.26 -4.86 -11.78
N HIS A 51 -12.87 -3.67 -11.67
CA HIS A 51 -13.85 -3.17 -12.63
C HIS A 51 -13.28 -2.86 -14.03
N ARG A 52 -11.96 -2.79 -14.18
CA ARG A 52 -11.27 -2.60 -15.47
C ARG A 52 -10.83 -3.89 -16.14
N LEU A 53 -10.81 -4.99 -15.38
CA LEU A 53 -10.39 -6.26 -15.92
C LEU A 53 -11.41 -6.79 -16.93
N SER A 54 -10.91 -7.46 -17.97
CA SER A 54 -11.73 -8.26 -18.87
C SER A 54 -12.38 -9.41 -18.11
N LEU A 55 -13.57 -9.83 -18.56
CA LEU A 55 -14.26 -10.98 -17.94
C LEU A 55 -13.40 -12.25 -17.94
N GLN A 56 -12.55 -12.42 -18.95
CA GLN A 56 -11.61 -13.55 -19.02
C GLN A 56 -10.58 -13.48 -17.89
N THR A 57 -9.97 -12.32 -17.68
CA THR A 57 -8.99 -12.11 -16.59
C THR A 57 -9.65 -12.25 -15.22
N GLN A 58 -10.86 -11.69 -15.03
CA GLN A 58 -11.64 -11.86 -13.80
C GLN A 58 -11.88 -13.34 -13.48
N HIS A 59 -12.36 -14.13 -14.45
CA HIS A 59 -12.60 -15.56 -14.23
C HIS A 59 -11.31 -16.34 -13.91
N LYS A 60 -10.18 -16.01 -14.57
CA LYS A 60 -8.89 -16.64 -14.27
C LYS A 60 -8.41 -16.32 -12.85
N ILE A 61 -8.59 -15.07 -12.41
CA ILE A 61 -8.24 -14.63 -11.06
C ILE A 61 -9.16 -15.26 -10.01
N GLU A 62 -10.47 -15.30 -10.24
CA GLU A 62 -11.44 -15.98 -9.38
C GLU A 62 -11.10 -17.45 -9.19
N ALA A 63 -10.83 -18.16 -10.29
CA ALA A 63 -10.43 -19.56 -10.26
C ALA A 63 -9.11 -19.76 -9.50
N LEU A 64 -8.16 -18.84 -9.64
CA LEU A 64 -6.89 -18.89 -8.93
C LEU A 64 -7.08 -18.65 -7.43
N LEU A 65 -7.80 -17.60 -7.02
CA LEU A 65 -7.99 -17.24 -5.63
C LEU A 65 -8.91 -18.24 -4.89
N ASN A 66 -9.89 -18.82 -5.60
CA ASN A 66 -10.81 -19.84 -5.09
C ASN A 66 -11.40 -19.51 -3.71
N ILE A 67 -11.85 -18.27 -3.54
CA ILE A 67 -12.41 -17.78 -2.27
C ILE A 67 -13.81 -18.35 -2.09
N THR A 68 -14.00 -19.15 -1.05
CA THR A 68 -15.31 -19.77 -0.75
C THR A 68 -16.20 -18.92 0.15
N ASN A 69 -15.64 -17.91 0.82
CA ASN A 69 -16.38 -17.00 1.69
C ASN A 69 -17.00 -15.87 0.85
N THR A 70 -18.23 -16.07 0.40
CA THR A 70 -18.95 -15.07 -0.41
C THR A 70 -19.27 -13.81 0.36
N THR A 71 -19.50 -13.89 1.68
CA THR A 71 -19.75 -12.71 2.52
C THR A 71 -18.55 -11.79 2.57
N LEU A 72 -17.32 -12.33 2.57
CA LEU A 72 -16.10 -11.51 2.49
C LEU A 72 -16.06 -10.73 1.17
N ILE A 73 -16.39 -11.37 0.05
CA ILE A 73 -16.43 -10.72 -1.27
C ILE A 73 -17.52 -9.65 -1.30
N GLU A 74 -18.70 -9.91 -0.76
CA GLU A 74 -19.79 -8.91 -0.67
C GLU A 74 -19.37 -7.69 0.17
N GLN A 75 -18.66 -7.90 1.29
CA GLN A 75 -18.18 -6.83 2.15
C GLN A 75 -17.07 -6.00 1.51
N THR A 76 -16.16 -6.66 0.79
CA THR A 76 -14.98 -6.07 0.13
C THR A 76 -15.20 -5.71 -1.34
N GLY A 77 -16.38 -5.96 -1.91
CA GLY A 77 -16.75 -5.56 -3.27
C GLY A 77 -16.22 -6.47 -4.38
N SER A 78 -15.04 -7.07 -4.22
CA SER A 78 -14.47 -8.00 -5.21
C SER A 78 -13.58 -9.08 -4.60
N PRO A 79 -13.33 -10.21 -5.31
CA PRO A 79 -12.34 -11.20 -4.89
C PRO A 79 -10.92 -10.64 -4.73
N LEU A 80 -10.57 -9.61 -5.51
CA LEU A 80 -9.25 -8.98 -5.45
C LEU A 80 -9.11 -8.10 -4.20
N ALA A 81 -10.14 -7.31 -3.88
CA ALA A 81 -10.18 -6.52 -2.65
C ALA A 81 -10.22 -7.39 -1.40
N ALA A 82 -10.91 -8.55 -1.45
CA ALA A 82 -10.95 -9.54 -0.36
C ALA A 82 -9.57 -10.06 0.08
N VAL A 83 -8.54 -9.90 -0.75
CA VAL A 83 -7.17 -10.34 -0.45
C VAL A 83 -6.16 -9.19 -0.44
N ALA A 84 -6.59 -7.96 -0.68
CA ALA A 84 -5.70 -6.82 -0.85
C ALA A 84 -4.90 -6.50 0.43
N ASN A 85 -5.46 -6.75 1.62
CA ASN A 85 -4.81 -6.52 2.91
C ASN A 85 -4.00 -7.73 3.43
N TRP A 86 -3.93 -8.83 2.68
CA TRP A 86 -3.29 -10.05 3.15
C TRP A 86 -1.79 -9.88 3.45
N ALA A 87 -1.06 -9.09 2.64
CA ALA A 87 0.37 -8.88 2.81
C ALA A 87 0.70 -8.21 4.16
N ASP A 88 -0.08 -7.19 4.53
CA ASP A 88 0.03 -6.51 5.83
C ASP A 88 -0.26 -7.44 7.01
N HIS A 89 -1.23 -8.35 6.89
CA HIS A 89 -1.48 -9.32 7.94
C HIS A 89 -0.30 -10.31 8.10
N VAL A 90 0.29 -10.78 6.99
CA VAL A 90 1.31 -11.83 7.05
C VAL A 90 2.70 -11.32 7.39
N ARG A 91 3.06 -10.06 7.13
CA ARG A 91 4.40 -9.52 7.48
C ARG A 91 4.72 -9.62 8.97
N HIS A 92 3.70 -9.66 9.84
CA HIS A 92 3.85 -9.90 11.27
C HIS A 92 4.30 -11.33 11.60
N PHE A 93 3.98 -12.30 10.74
CA PHE A 93 4.36 -13.71 10.87
C PHE A 93 5.49 -14.12 9.92
N LEU A 94 5.71 -13.31 8.88
CA LEU A 94 6.73 -13.44 7.85
C LEU A 94 7.57 -12.15 7.81
N PRO A 95 8.45 -11.91 8.80
CA PRO A 95 9.15 -10.63 8.93
C PRO A 95 10.00 -10.24 7.70
N TRP A 96 10.43 -11.24 6.92
CA TRP A 96 11.17 -11.01 5.68
C TRP A 96 10.36 -10.22 4.63
N SER A 97 9.04 -10.19 4.70
CA SER A 97 8.20 -9.46 3.76
C SER A 97 7.96 -8.00 4.17
N ALA A 98 8.38 -7.57 5.37
CA ALA A 98 8.08 -6.23 5.87
C ALA A 98 8.76 -5.12 5.03
N GLU A 99 10.02 -5.33 4.64
CA GLU A 99 10.79 -4.38 3.81
C GLU A 99 10.28 -4.33 2.36
N LEU A 100 9.37 -5.24 1.97
CA LEU A 100 8.79 -5.26 0.62
C LEU A 100 7.63 -4.27 0.45
N HIS A 101 7.21 -3.58 1.50
CA HIS A 101 6.09 -2.62 1.46
C HIS A 101 6.52 -1.20 1.09
N TYR A 102 7.82 -0.89 1.05
CA TYR A 102 8.29 0.48 0.83
C TYR A 102 9.62 0.53 0.08
N ILE A 103 10.05 1.74 -0.26
CA ILE A 103 11.36 2.14 -0.74
C ILE A 103 11.91 3.16 0.26
N ASP A 104 13.04 2.83 0.87
CA ASP A 104 13.78 3.72 1.75
C ASP A 104 14.79 4.54 0.93
N ILE A 105 14.41 5.78 0.61
CA ILE A 105 15.29 6.71 -0.10
C ILE A 105 16.31 7.23 0.91
N ARG A 106 17.59 6.96 0.63
CA ARG A 106 18.72 7.21 1.53
C ARG A 106 19.08 8.70 1.65
N ASP A 107 18.13 9.49 2.12
CA ASP A 107 18.26 10.93 2.38
C ASP A 107 19.27 11.23 3.50
N ASN A 108 19.54 10.27 4.38
CA ASN A 108 20.59 10.33 5.39
C ASN A 108 22.02 10.48 4.82
N LEU A 109 22.22 10.20 3.53
CA LEU A 109 23.47 10.43 2.84
C LEU A 109 23.67 11.92 2.47
N ILE A 110 22.64 12.75 2.67
CA ILE A 110 22.59 14.14 2.25
C ILE A 110 22.54 15.05 3.47
N ALA A 111 23.47 16.01 3.53
CA ALA A 111 23.48 16.99 4.61
C ALA A 111 22.20 17.84 4.54
N GLY A 112 21.44 17.86 5.64
CA GLY A 112 20.13 18.53 5.70
C GLY A 112 18.95 17.60 5.37
N GLY A 113 19.17 16.50 4.66
CA GLY A 113 18.11 15.64 4.15
C GLY A 113 17.55 16.12 2.81
N CYS A 114 16.54 15.41 2.30
CA CYS A 114 15.91 15.73 1.01
C CYS A 114 14.62 16.49 1.17
N HIS A 115 14.51 17.65 0.52
CA HIS A 115 13.37 18.57 0.63
C HIS A 115 12.78 18.90 -0.74
N PHE A 116 11.53 19.37 -0.79
CA PHE A 116 10.84 19.72 -2.03
C PHE A 116 11.60 20.79 -2.86
N LEU A 117 12.11 21.83 -2.20
CA LEU A 117 13.06 22.75 -2.80
C LEU A 117 14.41 22.62 -2.09
N PRO A 118 15.52 22.47 -2.82
CA PRO A 118 16.85 22.43 -2.21
C PRO A 118 17.14 23.77 -1.53
N ASN A 119 17.81 23.74 -0.39
CA ASN A 119 18.28 24.95 0.26
C ASN A 119 19.27 25.64 -0.68
N PRO A 120 19.16 26.96 -0.94
CA PRO A 120 20.11 27.68 -1.80
C PRO A 120 21.56 27.64 -1.30
N HIS A 121 21.79 27.18 -0.07
CA HIS A 121 23.12 26.96 0.51
C HIS A 121 23.65 25.53 0.36
N ASP A 122 22.84 24.58 -0.12
CA ASP A 122 23.28 23.20 -0.31
C ASP A 122 24.05 23.06 -1.62
N THR A 123 25.24 22.48 -1.54
CA THR A 123 26.09 22.15 -2.69
C THR A 123 25.69 20.82 -3.36
N MET A 124 24.61 20.19 -2.90
CA MET A 124 24.17 18.86 -3.34
C MET A 124 23.37 18.96 -4.64
N SER A 125 23.55 17.97 -5.53
CA SER A 125 22.76 17.92 -6.76
C SER A 125 21.34 17.43 -6.43
N SER A 126 20.33 18.00 -7.09
CA SER A 126 18.93 17.54 -7.01
C SER A 126 18.81 16.02 -7.28
N CYS A 127 19.73 15.44 -8.06
CA CYS A 127 19.73 14.04 -8.44
C CYS A 127 20.08 13.08 -7.30
N ASP A 128 20.77 13.55 -6.26
CA ASP A 128 21.10 12.72 -5.10
C ASP A 128 19.85 12.43 -4.26
N CYS A 129 18.84 13.29 -4.34
CA CYS A 129 17.55 13.09 -3.66
C CYS A 129 16.56 12.26 -4.47
N ASP A 130 16.80 11.97 -5.74
CA ASP A 130 15.87 11.16 -6.53
C ASP A 130 15.92 9.68 -6.10
N PHE A 131 14.80 8.96 -6.22
CA PHE A 131 14.78 7.51 -6.09
C PHE A 131 15.69 6.87 -7.15
N GLN A 132 16.64 6.06 -6.70
CA GLN A 132 17.56 5.28 -7.52
C GLN A 132 17.46 3.81 -7.15
N TYR A 133 16.96 2.97 -8.07
CA TYR A 133 16.69 1.55 -7.79
C TYR A 133 17.88 0.81 -7.16
N ASP A 134 19.06 0.86 -7.79
CA ASP A 134 20.24 0.13 -7.31
C ASP A 134 20.73 0.60 -5.93
N ARG A 135 20.43 1.85 -5.56
CA ARG A 135 20.80 2.42 -4.25
C ARG A 135 19.73 2.12 -3.19
N ASP A 136 18.48 2.38 -3.50
CA ASP A 136 17.37 2.41 -2.54
C ASP A 136 16.58 1.09 -2.49
N CYS A 137 16.87 0.15 -3.39
CA CYS A 137 16.29 -1.21 -3.43
C CYS A 137 17.41 -2.28 -3.40
N PRO A 138 18.22 -2.34 -2.34
CA PRO A 138 19.33 -3.29 -2.28
C PRO A 138 18.81 -4.74 -2.35
N GLU A 139 19.44 -5.55 -3.20
CA GLU A 139 19.07 -6.97 -3.38
C GLU A 139 17.61 -7.19 -3.81
N ASP A 140 17.00 -6.20 -4.47
CA ASP A 140 15.58 -6.16 -4.85
C ASP A 140 14.61 -6.22 -3.65
N ILE A 141 15.11 -5.93 -2.43
CA ILE A 141 14.32 -5.89 -1.19
C ILE A 141 13.75 -4.47 -1.02
N CYS A 142 12.69 -4.22 -1.76
CA CYS A 142 11.82 -3.05 -1.64
C CYS A 142 10.51 -3.31 -2.39
N VAL A 143 9.53 -2.42 -2.31
CA VAL A 143 8.25 -2.58 -3.04
C VAL A 143 8.40 -2.66 -4.55
N ALA A 144 9.32 -1.88 -5.14
CA ALA A 144 9.58 -1.95 -6.58
C ALA A 144 10.15 -3.32 -7.01
N GLY A 145 11.09 -3.87 -6.22
CA GLY A 145 11.63 -5.22 -6.45
C GLY A 145 10.60 -6.32 -6.21
N ALA A 146 9.75 -6.16 -5.19
CA ALA A 146 8.65 -7.09 -4.93
C ALA A 146 7.66 -7.15 -6.11
N ILE A 147 7.25 -6.01 -6.67
CA ILE A 147 6.38 -5.95 -7.85
C ILE A 147 7.03 -6.68 -9.03
N LEU A 148 8.31 -6.44 -9.32
CA LEU A 148 9.03 -7.14 -10.40
C LEU A 148 9.09 -8.65 -10.15
N ASN A 149 9.37 -9.07 -8.93
CA ASN A 149 9.47 -10.47 -8.57
C ASN A 149 8.12 -11.20 -8.73
N TYR A 150 7.06 -10.71 -8.07
CA TYR A 150 5.77 -11.40 -8.05
C TYR A 150 5.04 -11.32 -9.39
N SER A 151 5.18 -10.23 -10.16
CA SER A 151 4.69 -10.20 -11.54
C SER A 151 5.42 -11.22 -12.42
N THR A 152 6.74 -11.31 -12.31
CA THR A 152 7.55 -12.29 -13.06
C THR A 152 7.16 -13.73 -12.71
N GLN A 153 6.97 -14.03 -11.43
CA GLN A 153 6.50 -15.36 -10.98
C GLN A 153 5.15 -15.73 -11.62
N LEU A 154 4.20 -14.80 -11.66
CA LEU A 154 2.88 -15.03 -12.26
C LEU A 154 2.97 -15.22 -13.78
N VAL A 155 3.76 -14.42 -14.49
CA VAL A 155 4.00 -14.58 -15.94
C VAL A 155 4.60 -15.96 -16.25
N TYR A 156 5.62 -16.38 -15.49
CA TYR A 156 6.24 -17.70 -15.69
C TYR A 156 5.26 -18.84 -15.40
N ALA A 157 4.47 -18.73 -14.34
CA ALA A 157 3.50 -19.75 -13.97
C ALA A 157 2.40 -19.89 -15.04
N GLN A 158 1.88 -18.78 -15.57
CA GLN A 158 0.92 -18.78 -16.68
C GLN A 158 1.49 -19.46 -17.92
N LYS A 159 2.70 -19.09 -18.37
CA LYS A 159 3.35 -19.71 -19.54
C LYS A 159 3.50 -21.24 -19.42
N GLN A 160 3.82 -21.75 -18.23
CA GLN A 160 4.00 -23.19 -18.01
C GLN A 160 2.68 -23.98 -18.03
N VAL A 161 1.56 -23.35 -17.63
CA VAL A 161 0.22 -23.93 -17.75
C VAL A 161 -0.15 -24.07 -19.23
N LEU A 162 0.11 -23.03 -20.03
CA LEU A 162 -0.16 -23.02 -21.48
C LEU A 162 0.63 -24.09 -22.23
N VAL A 163 1.91 -24.29 -21.89
CA VAL A 163 2.78 -25.30 -22.54
C VAL A 163 2.36 -26.75 -22.21
N ARG A 164 1.56 -26.98 -21.15
CA ARG A 164 1.20 -28.33 -20.66
C ARG A 164 -0.16 -28.87 -21.12
N SER A 165 -0.87 -28.17 -22.00
CA SER A 165 -2.05 -28.73 -22.68
C SER A 165 -1.82 -28.69 -24.20
N PRO A 166 -2.00 -29.79 -24.97
CA PRO A 166 -2.97 -30.87 -24.78
C PRO A 166 -2.35 -32.31 -24.81
N GLN A 167 -3.04 -33.27 -24.18
CA GLN A 167 -2.79 -34.73 -24.23
C GLN A 167 -1.73 -35.29 -23.24
N ARG A 168 -2.05 -35.31 -21.93
CA ARG A 168 -1.91 -36.53 -21.12
C ARG A 168 -2.61 -36.39 -19.77
N ARG A 169 -3.48 -37.36 -19.46
CA ARG A 169 -4.15 -37.58 -18.18
C ARG A 169 -3.13 -37.53 -17.03
N LEU A 170 -3.22 -36.52 -16.16
CA LEU A 170 -2.44 -36.46 -14.92
C LEU A 170 -3.04 -37.41 -13.88
N ARG A 171 -2.38 -38.54 -13.68
CA ARG A 171 -2.41 -39.27 -12.40
C ARG A 171 -1.56 -38.46 -11.41
N PHE A 172 -2.16 -37.99 -10.33
CA PHE A 172 -1.42 -37.51 -9.16
C PHE A 172 -0.78 -38.71 -8.46
N GLY A 173 0.55 -38.83 -8.59
CA GLY A 173 1.38 -39.82 -7.92
C GLY A 173 2.44 -39.12 -7.09
N ASN A 174 2.60 -39.61 -5.86
CA ASN A 174 3.40 -39.12 -4.74
C ASN A 174 4.81 -38.59 -5.07
N SER A 175 5.11 -37.43 -4.48
CA SER A 175 6.37 -37.00 -3.84
C SER A 175 7.71 -37.52 -4.39
N GLU A 176 8.50 -36.62 -4.96
CA GLU A 176 9.95 -36.56 -4.71
C GLU A 176 10.40 -35.09 -4.57
N LYS A 177 11.30 -34.89 -3.60
CA LYS A 177 11.84 -33.62 -3.12
C LYS A 177 12.65 -32.93 -4.22
N GLY A 178 12.11 -31.82 -4.73
CA GLY A 178 12.79 -30.86 -5.59
C GLY A 178 11.98 -29.58 -5.59
N GLU A 179 12.38 -28.63 -4.75
CA GLU A 179 11.77 -27.30 -4.58
C GLU A 179 11.46 -26.68 -5.93
N THR A 180 10.18 -26.57 -6.26
CA THR A 180 9.74 -25.77 -7.39
C THR A 180 8.49 -25.01 -6.99
N PHE A 181 8.58 -23.69 -7.18
CA PHE A 181 7.56 -22.63 -7.08
C PHE A 181 6.33 -22.88 -8.00
N LYS A 182 5.89 -24.13 -8.13
CA LYS A 182 4.95 -24.65 -9.13
C LYS A 182 3.58 -25.02 -8.55
N SER A 183 3.28 -24.64 -7.30
CA SER A 183 1.98 -24.90 -6.68
C SER A 183 1.00 -23.74 -6.92
N ILE A 184 -0.28 -24.05 -6.97
CA ILE A 184 -1.38 -23.06 -6.98
C ILE A 184 -1.20 -22.07 -5.81
N ASP A 185 -0.77 -22.57 -4.65
CA ASP A 185 -0.48 -21.74 -3.47
C ASP A 185 0.57 -20.66 -3.75
N GLY A 186 1.61 -20.97 -4.54
CA GLY A 186 2.63 -20.00 -4.94
C GLY A 186 2.03 -18.88 -5.80
N MET A 187 1.24 -19.24 -6.81
CA MET A 187 0.56 -18.26 -7.66
C MET A 187 -0.44 -17.40 -6.88
N GLN A 188 -1.18 -18.00 -5.94
CA GLN A 188 -2.09 -17.27 -5.07
C GLN A 188 -1.32 -16.25 -4.22
N GLN A 189 -0.20 -16.65 -3.60
CA GLN A 189 0.62 -15.73 -2.82
C GLN A 189 1.19 -14.61 -3.70
N SER A 190 1.73 -14.91 -4.88
CA SER A 190 2.24 -13.89 -5.80
C SER A 190 1.15 -12.90 -6.21
N LEU A 191 -0.08 -13.36 -6.47
CA LEU A 191 -1.19 -12.47 -6.79
C LEU A 191 -1.55 -11.56 -5.61
N LYS A 192 -1.66 -12.09 -4.39
CA LYS A 192 -1.98 -11.29 -3.19
C LYS A 192 -0.93 -10.23 -2.91
N PHE A 193 0.35 -10.61 -2.97
CA PHE A 193 1.46 -9.68 -2.82
C PHE A 193 1.45 -8.61 -3.92
N LEU A 194 1.29 -9.00 -5.18
CA LEU A 194 1.27 -8.05 -6.30
C LEU A 194 0.12 -7.04 -6.18
N THR A 195 -1.08 -7.52 -5.80
CA THR A 195 -2.25 -6.66 -5.55
C THR A 195 -1.96 -5.62 -4.48
N HIS A 196 -1.35 -6.02 -3.37
CA HIS A 196 -1.02 -5.13 -2.27
C HIS A 196 0.09 -4.13 -2.65
N PHE A 197 1.22 -4.63 -3.14
CA PHE A 197 2.42 -3.82 -3.41
C PHE A 197 2.23 -2.78 -4.53
N ILE A 198 1.36 -3.04 -5.51
CA ILE A 198 0.98 -1.99 -6.46
C ILE A 198 0.17 -0.89 -5.76
N GLY A 199 -0.60 -1.18 -4.72
CA GLY A 199 -1.17 -0.16 -3.85
C GLY A 199 -0.08 0.63 -3.12
N ASP A 200 0.82 -0.07 -2.41
CA ASP A 200 1.89 0.50 -1.58
C ASP A 200 2.74 1.50 -2.36
N ILE A 201 3.26 1.10 -3.51
CA ILE A 201 4.13 1.97 -4.31
C ILE A 201 3.43 3.25 -4.76
N HIS A 202 2.11 3.36 -4.67
CA HIS A 202 1.36 4.58 -4.98
C HIS A 202 1.07 5.47 -3.77
N GLN A 203 1.26 4.97 -2.55
CA GLN A 203 1.25 5.78 -1.32
C GLN A 203 2.55 6.61 -1.30
N PRO A 204 2.49 7.95 -1.37
CA PRO A 204 3.70 8.79 -1.45
C PRO A 204 4.75 8.48 -0.37
N LEU A 205 4.36 8.35 0.89
CA LEU A 205 5.23 8.08 2.03
C LEU A 205 5.74 6.64 2.11
N HIS A 206 5.40 5.75 1.16
CA HIS A 206 6.07 4.45 1.01
C HIS A 206 7.27 4.51 0.07
N ALA A 207 7.50 5.63 -0.62
CA ALA A 207 8.75 5.88 -1.32
C ALA A 207 9.32 7.19 -0.77
N SER A 208 10.06 7.10 0.33
CA SER A 208 10.23 8.25 1.23
C SER A 208 11.52 8.20 2.05
N ARG A 209 11.69 9.18 2.94
CA ARG A 209 12.94 9.40 3.69
C ARG A 209 13.20 8.24 4.66
N THR A 210 14.43 7.72 4.64
CA THR A 210 14.90 6.78 5.66
C THR A 210 14.99 7.44 7.03
N THR A 211 15.34 8.73 7.11
CA THR A 211 15.59 9.42 8.38
C THR A 211 14.36 9.54 9.28
N ASP A 212 13.16 9.52 8.72
CA ASP A 212 11.88 9.60 9.45
C ASP A 212 10.98 8.37 9.25
N LYS A 213 11.53 7.29 8.65
CA LYS A 213 10.83 6.05 8.30
C LYS A 213 9.54 6.32 7.52
N GLY A 214 9.62 7.19 6.51
CA GLY A 214 8.47 7.62 5.74
C GLY A 214 7.41 8.37 6.53
N GLY A 215 7.83 9.26 7.42
CA GLY A 215 6.96 10.06 8.27
C GLY A 215 6.33 9.30 9.43
N ASN A 216 6.77 8.05 9.70
CA ASN A 216 6.34 7.33 10.90
C ASN A 216 6.91 7.94 12.18
N ASP A 217 8.07 8.58 12.10
CA ASP A 217 8.74 9.25 13.22
C ASP A 217 8.39 10.77 13.31
N ILE A 218 7.34 11.23 12.61
CA ILE A 218 6.83 12.61 12.69
C ILE A 218 5.43 12.56 13.31
N ASP A 219 5.33 12.68 14.63
CA ASP A 219 4.05 12.71 15.32
C ASP A 219 3.35 14.05 15.07
N VAL A 220 2.06 14.00 14.77
CA VAL A 220 1.23 15.16 14.42
C VAL A 220 -0.12 15.09 15.12
N GLN A 221 -0.81 16.22 15.13
CA GLN A 221 -2.22 16.29 15.52
C GLN A 221 -3.07 16.42 14.25
N TYR A 222 -4.21 15.74 14.20
CA TYR A 222 -5.13 15.83 13.06
C TYR A 222 -6.49 16.33 13.52
N HIS A 223 -6.85 17.54 13.09
CA HIS A 223 -8.03 18.28 13.59
C HIS A 223 -8.88 18.81 12.44
N LEU A 224 -10.07 18.24 12.24
CA LEU A 224 -10.98 18.65 11.17
C LEU A 224 -12.27 19.28 11.69
N LEU A 225 -12.86 20.13 10.85
CA LEU A 225 -14.13 20.78 11.17
C LEU A 225 -15.32 19.82 11.00
N GLN A 226 -16.27 19.86 11.93
CA GLN A 226 -17.43 18.96 11.92
C GLN A 226 -18.35 19.17 10.69
N LYS A 227 -18.93 18.06 10.17
CA LYS A 227 -19.92 18.03 9.07
C LYS A 227 -21.11 18.99 9.29
N GLN A 228 -21.52 19.24 10.54
CA GLN A 228 -22.59 20.20 10.89
C GLN A 228 -22.18 21.68 10.75
N HIS A 229 -20.89 22.01 10.81
CA HIS A 229 -20.40 23.39 10.69
C HIS A 229 -20.24 23.85 9.24
N LEU A 230 -20.03 22.94 8.28
CA LEU A 230 -19.93 23.27 6.85
C LEU A 230 -21.23 23.88 6.29
N ILE A 231 -22.39 23.52 6.86
CA ILE A 231 -23.70 24.11 6.48
C ILE A 231 -23.79 25.58 6.94
N HIS A 232 -23.11 25.96 8.02
CA HIS A 232 -23.07 27.34 8.51
C HIS A 232 -21.98 28.19 7.85
N VAL A 233 -20.83 27.61 7.46
CA VAL A 233 -19.74 28.38 6.81
C VAL A 233 -20.12 28.86 5.41
N ARG A 234 -21.00 28.15 4.68
CA ARG A 234 -21.58 28.68 3.42
C ARG A 234 -22.53 29.87 3.61
N HIS A 235 -22.93 30.19 4.86
CA HIS A 235 -23.87 31.27 5.17
C HIS A 235 -23.37 32.31 6.20
N ALA A 236 -22.18 32.17 6.77
CA ALA A 236 -21.74 33.01 7.88
C ALA A 236 -20.47 33.82 7.57
N ASN A 237 -20.64 34.91 6.83
CA ASN A 237 -19.72 36.05 6.83
C ASN A 237 -19.87 36.90 8.12
N ARG A 238 -20.18 36.25 9.24
CA ARG A 238 -20.43 36.87 10.55
C ARG A 238 -20.56 35.75 11.58
N PHE A 239 -19.53 35.54 12.40
CA PHE A 239 -19.60 35.28 13.84
C PHE A 239 -18.18 34.90 14.31
N THR A 240 -17.67 35.73 15.21
CA THR A 240 -16.43 35.49 15.96
C THR A 240 -16.73 34.48 17.05
N GLU A 241 -16.56 33.19 16.79
CA GLU A 241 -16.54 32.19 17.85
C GLU A 241 -15.11 31.77 18.18
N ASN A 242 -14.87 31.59 19.47
CA ASN A 242 -13.56 31.35 20.07
C ASN A 242 -13.06 29.94 19.67
N PRO A 243 -11.84 29.77 19.10
CA PRO A 243 -11.35 28.48 18.61
C PRO A 243 -11.33 27.36 19.67
N ALA A 244 -11.30 27.71 20.94
CA ALA A 244 -11.22 26.77 22.05
C ALA A 244 -12.51 25.96 22.32
N SER A 245 -13.67 26.34 21.75
CA SER A 245 -14.94 25.62 21.97
C SER A 245 -15.32 24.60 20.90
N LEU A 246 -14.50 24.45 19.83
CA LEU A 246 -14.76 23.50 18.72
C LEU A 246 -14.12 22.12 18.91
N GLN A 247 -13.34 21.93 19.97
CA GLN A 247 -12.70 20.65 20.27
C GLN A 247 -13.65 19.71 21.01
N ARG A 248 -13.93 18.56 20.40
CA ARG A 248 -14.14 17.34 21.19
C ARG A 248 -13.18 16.25 20.76
N HIS A 249 -12.58 15.66 21.79
CA HIS A 249 -11.76 14.46 21.77
C HIS A 249 -12.46 13.33 21.01
N HIS A 250 -11.77 12.78 20.01
CA HIS A 250 -11.98 11.39 19.64
C HIS A 250 -11.65 10.53 20.87
N PRO A 251 -12.54 9.62 21.31
CA PRO A 251 -12.36 8.87 22.54
C PRO A 251 -11.41 7.69 22.34
N HIS A 252 -10.26 7.92 21.70
CA HIS A 252 -9.07 7.10 21.74
C HIS A 252 -7.91 8.06 21.44
N HIS A 253 -6.97 8.23 22.37
CA HIS A 253 -5.71 8.93 22.12
C HIS A 253 -4.86 8.09 21.15
N HIS A 254 -5.28 8.01 19.89
CA HIS A 254 -4.37 7.59 18.83
C HIS A 254 -3.48 8.80 18.57
N SER A 255 -2.20 8.69 18.91
CA SER A 255 -1.20 9.59 18.37
C SER A 255 -1.15 9.34 16.87
N TRP A 256 -1.39 10.37 16.07
CA TRP A 256 -1.18 10.30 14.63
C TRP A 256 0.28 10.59 14.34
N ASN A 257 0.82 9.94 13.33
CA ASN A 257 2.05 10.35 12.67
C ASN A 257 1.75 10.68 11.20
N LEU A 258 2.65 11.41 10.54
CA LEU A 258 2.43 11.85 9.17
C LEU A 258 2.09 10.67 8.23
N HIS A 259 2.74 9.53 8.42
CA HIS A 259 2.47 8.31 7.65
C HIS A 259 1.00 7.86 7.74
N SER A 260 0.51 7.64 8.96
CA SER A 260 -0.87 7.20 9.23
C SER A 260 -1.94 8.20 8.79
N ILE A 261 -1.60 9.49 8.65
CA ILE A 261 -2.50 10.49 8.05
C ILE A 261 -2.73 10.18 6.57
N TRP A 262 -1.66 9.88 5.83
CA TRP A 262 -1.73 9.56 4.41
C TRP A 262 -2.31 8.17 4.17
N ASP A 263 -1.91 7.15 4.92
CA ASP A 263 -2.44 5.79 4.75
C ASP A 263 -3.93 5.69 5.04
N THR A 264 -4.38 6.36 6.11
CA THR A 264 -5.66 6.05 6.74
C THR A 264 -6.50 7.30 6.91
N ALA A 265 -6.00 8.30 7.63
CA ALA A 265 -6.86 9.39 8.13
C ALA A 265 -7.52 10.18 7.00
N LEU A 266 -6.78 10.54 5.93
CA LEU A 266 -7.31 11.28 4.80
C LEU A 266 -8.45 10.51 4.11
N ILE A 267 -8.26 9.21 3.85
CA ILE A 267 -9.23 8.37 3.13
C ILE A 267 -10.47 8.10 3.99
N GLU A 268 -10.29 7.67 5.24
CA GLU A 268 -11.41 7.36 6.14
C GLU A 268 -12.24 8.62 6.45
N THR A 269 -11.57 9.75 6.62
CA THR A 269 -12.24 11.05 6.76
C THR A 269 -13.10 11.35 5.53
N THR A 270 -12.55 11.19 4.32
CA THR A 270 -13.29 11.42 3.07
C THR A 270 -14.49 10.48 2.98
N LEU A 271 -14.32 9.21 3.32
CA LEU A 271 -15.39 8.22 3.35
C LEU A 271 -16.54 8.62 4.29
N GLU A 272 -16.22 9.06 5.51
CA GLU A 272 -17.22 9.48 6.51
C GLU A 272 -17.92 10.80 6.11
N ARG A 273 -17.13 11.78 5.69
CA ARG A 273 -17.61 13.14 5.39
C ARG A 273 -18.39 13.22 4.10
N ASP A 274 -17.90 12.60 3.04
CA ASP A 274 -18.37 12.88 1.68
C ASP A 274 -19.18 11.72 1.08
N TYR A 275 -19.08 10.52 1.67
CA TYR A 275 -19.65 9.30 1.10
C TYR A 275 -20.52 8.48 2.07
N ASP A 276 -20.91 9.05 3.22
CA ASP A 276 -21.80 8.44 4.22
C ASP A 276 -21.35 7.05 4.69
N ASN A 277 -20.03 6.88 4.85
CA ASN A 277 -19.40 5.60 5.22
C ASN A 277 -19.62 4.48 4.20
N LYS A 278 -19.92 4.81 2.93
CA LYS A 278 -20.12 3.83 1.85
C LYS A 278 -18.97 3.89 0.85
N ARG A 279 -18.07 2.91 0.95
CA ARG A 279 -16.90 2.81 0.08
C ARG A 279 -17.27 2.70 -1.40
N SER A 280 -18.33 1.98 -1.73
CA SER A 280 -18.84 1.88 -3.11
C SER A 280 -19.15 3.27 -3.71
N ASN A 281 -19.66 4.21 -2.92
CA ASN A 281 -19.95 5.55 -3.40
C ASN A 281 -18.66 6.35 -3.67
N MET A 282 -17.62 6.13 -2.87
CA MET A 282 -16.30 6.73 -3.08
C MET A 282 -15.64 6.14 -4.32
N GLU A 283 -15.68 4.82 -4.47
CA GLU A 283 -15.19 4.11 -5.67
C GLU A 283 -15.91 4.61 -6.93
N ASP A 284 -17.25 4.71 -6.93
CA ASP A 284 -18.04 5.27 -8.03
C ASP A 284 -17.61 6.71 -8.39
N ALA A 285 -17.27 7.52 -7.38
CA ALA A 285 -16.82 8.90 -7.59
C ALA A 285 -15.40 8.96 -8.18
N LEU A 286 -14.49 8.07 -7.77
CA LEU A 286 -13.15 7.93 -8.34
C LEU A 286 -13.22 7.43 -9.79
N GLU A 287 -14.11 6.49 -10.09
CA GLU A 287 -14.41 6.05 -11.45
C GLU A 287 -14.93 7.20 -12.32
N ALA A 288 -15.88 7.98 -11.81
CA ALA A 288 -16.40 9.14 -12.50
C ALA A 288 -15.33 10.24 -12.69
N LEU A 289 -14.38 10.38 -11.77
CA LEU A 289 -13.24 11.29 -11.92
C LEU A 289 -12.32 10.82 -13.05
N LEU A 290 -11.97 9.53 -13.08
CA LEU A 290 -11.15 8.97 -14.15
C LEU A 290 -11.83 9.08 -15.52
N GLN A 291 -13.15 8.91 -15.61
CA GLN A 291 -13.89 9.14 -16.86
C GLN A 291 -13.81 10.59 -17.37
N LYS A 292 -13.66 11.57 -16.48
CA LYS A 292 -13.45 12.97 -16.83
C LYS A 292 -12.02 13.27 -17.26
N HIS A 293 -11.08 12.39 -16.90
CA HIS A 293 -9.65 12.50 -17.17
C HIS A 293 -9.13 11.27 -17.93
N PRO A 294 -9.63 11.00 -19.14
CA PRO A 294 -9.21 9.82 -19.91
C PRO A 294 -7.71 9.78 -20.19
N GLU A 295 -7.04 10.94 -20.24
CA GLU A 295 -5.59 11.06 -20.40
C GLU A 295 -4.78 10.42 -19.26
N TRP A 296 -5.38 10.21 -18.09
CA TRP A 296 -4.73 9.52 -16.97
C TRP A 296 -4.53 8.03 -17.26
N VAL A 297 -5.46 7.39 -17.99
CA VAL A 297 -5.32 5.98 -18.38
C VAL A 297 -4.08 5.80 -19.26
N ASP A 298 -3.92 6.65 -20.27
CA ASP A 298 -2.76 6.62 -21.17
C ASP A 298 -1.46 6.92 -20.42
N ARG A 299 -1.47 7.92 -19.53
CA ARG A 299 -0.32 8.27 -18.69
C ARG A 299 0.12 7.09 -17.83
N TYR A 300 -0.82 6.45 -17.14
CA TYR A 300 -0.51 5.39 -16.18
C TYR A 300 -0.15 4.06 -16.86
N ASN A 301 -0.56 3.84 -18.10
CA ASN A 301 -0.20 2.67 -18.91
C ASN A 301 1.09 2.85 -19.73
N SER A 302 1.63 4.08 -19.82
CA SER A 302 2.71 4.45 -20.76
C SER A 302 4.00 3.63 -20.63
N CYS A 303 4.33 3.10 -19.45
CA CYS A 303 5.55 2.34 -19.22
C CYS A 303 5.41 0.83 -19.55
N GLY A 304 4.19 0.35 -19.87
CA GLY A 304 3.82 -1.06 -19.77
C GLY A 304 3.63 -1.85 -21.07
N ASN A 305 4.05 -1.32 -22.23
CA ASN A 305 3.80 -1.93 -23.54
C ASN A 305 4.51 -3.29 -23.81
N ASN A 306 5.23 -3.86 -22.83
CA ASN A 306 5.88 -5.17 -22.96
C ASN A 306 5.28 -6.17 -21.96
N ALA A 307 5.07 -7.41 -22.41
CA ALA A 307 4.40 -8.50 -21.67
C ALA A 307 5.09 -8.96 -20.36
N ALA A 308 6.14 -8.27 -19.93
CA ALA A 308 6.68 -8.32 -18.58
C ALA A 308 6.91 -6.88 -18.13
N LEU A 309 6.42 -6.52 -16.93
CA LEU A 309 6.80 -5.27 -16.27
C LEU A 309 8.33 -5.19 -16.29
N ASN A 310 8.87 -4.20 -16.99
CA ASN A 310 10.31 -3.94 -16.89
C ASN A 310 10.59 -3.12 -15.63
N ASN A 311 11.85 -3.07 -15.21
CA ASN A 311 12.26 -2.25 -14.10
C ASN A 311 11.96 -0.76 -14.29
N THR A 312 11.90 -0.25 -15.53
CA THR A 312 11.53 1.15 -15.82
C THR A 312 10.15 1.54 -15.27
N CYS A 313 9.14 0.67 -15.34
CA CYS A 313 7.82 0.97 -14.78
C CYS A 313 7.88 1.21 -13.27
N VAL A 314 8.40 0.25 -12.52
CA VAL A 314 8.43 0.34 -11.05
C VAL A 314 9.36 1.46 -10.57
N ILE A 315 10.40 1.76 -11.33
CA ILE A 315 11.27 2.93 -11.10
C ILE A 315 10.46 4.21 -11.26
N GLN A 316 9.74 4.35 -12.37
CA GLN A 316 8.89 5.52 -12.60
C GLN A 316 7.84 5.68 -11.50
N TRP A 317 7.18 4.60 -11.08
CA TRP A 317 6.14 4.67 -10.04
C TRP A 317 6.71 5.08 -8.68
N GLY A 318 7.89 4.56 -8.32
CA GLY A 318 8.61 4.97 -7.11
C GLY A 318 9.07 6.43 -7.16
N GLN A 319 9.58 6.90 -8.31
CA GLN A 319 9.98 8.30 -8.52
C GLN A 319 8.78 9.25 -8.42
N GLU A 320 7.64 8.86 -8.99
CA GLU A 320 6.40 9.63 -8.87
C GLU A 320 5.94 9.72 -7.40
N SER A 321 5.88 8.60 -6.67
CA SER A 321 5.48 8.62 -5.26
C SER A 321 6.41 9.47 -4.40
N TRP A 322 7.72 9.38 -4.63
CA TRP A 322 8.68 10.21 -3.95
C TRP A 322 8.49 11.71 -4.22
N SER A 323 8.30 12.08 -5.49
CA SER A 323 8.01 13.46 -5.86
C SER A 323 6.75 13.97 -5.14
N TYR A 324 5.70 13.14 -5.08
CA TYR A 324 4.46 13.47 -4.39
C TYR A 324 4.66 13.56 -2.87
N ALA A 325 5.53 12.75 -2.29
CA ALA A 325 5.84 12.80 -0.87
C ALA A 325 6.47 14.15 -0.51
N LEU A 326 7.51 14.55 -1.25
CA LEU A 326 8.17 15.84 -1.06
C LEU A 326 7.21 17.00 -1.28
N GLU A 327 6.44 16.98 -2.35
CA GLU A 327 5.60 18.10 -2.75
C GLU A 327 4.37 18.28 -1.86
N TYR A 328 3.68 17.18 -1.53
CA TYR A 328 2.36 17.23 -0.88
C TYR A 328 2.35 16.72 0.55
N ALA A 329 3.10 15.65 0.86
CA ALA A 329 3.06 15.01 2.17
C ALA A 329 3.90 15.75 3.21
N TYR A 330 5.17 16.00 2.88
CA TYR A 330 6.12 16.65 3.79
C TYR A 330 5.91 18.15 3.92
N THR A 331 5.07 18.79 3.11
CA THR A 331 4.78 20.23 3.18
C THR A 331 3.42 20.46 3.82
N LYS A 332 3.27 21.54 4.61
CA LYS A 332 1.97 21.96 5.16
C LYS A 332 1.29 23.09 4.40
N ASN A 333 2.07 23.92 3.72
CA ASN A 333 1.57 24.93 2.78
C ASN A 333 1.46 24.34 1.36
N GLU A 334 1.17 25.18 0.37
CA GLU A 334 0.94 24.75 -1.02
C GLU A 334 2.03 25.28 -1.98
N PRO A 335 3.30 24.85 -1.84
CA PRO A 335 4.40 25.42 -2.63
C PRO A 335 4.27 25.18 -4.14
N TRP A 336 3.47 24.19 -4.56
CA TRP A 336 3.18 23.92 -5.97
C TRP A 336 2.26 24.96 -6.64
N LYS A 337 1.55 25.80 -5.87
CA LYS A 337 0.71 26.87 -6.44
C LYS A 337 1.53 28.04 -6.99
N ASP A 338 2.68 28.33 -6.38
CA ASP A 338 3.59 29.38 -6.83
C ASP A 338 5.03 29.00 -6.48
N ARG A 339 5.86 28.87 -7.51
CA ARG A 339 7.29 28.55 -7.43
C ARG A 339 8.13 29.46 -6.52
N HIS A 340 7.63 30.64 -6.14
CA HIS A 340 8.33 31.55 -5.21
C HIS A 340 7.94 31.30 -3.75
N THR A 341 6.91 30.48 -3.50
CA THR A 341 6.47 30.10 -2.16
C THR A 341 7.51 29.17 -1.56
N GLN A 342 8.09 29.59 -0.44
CA GLN A 342 9.00 28.73 0.30
C GLN A 342 8.20 27.58 0.94
N PRO A 343 8.61 26.31 0.72
CA PRO A 343 7.97 25.17 1.34
C PRO A 343 8.12 25.26 2.85
N VAL A 344 7.03 24.96 3.57
CA VAL A 344 7.06 24.83 5.02
C VAL A 344 6.80 23.38 5.33
N GLU A 345 7.79 22.71 5.91
CA GLU A 345 7.68 21.29 6.22
C GLU A 345 6.73 21.02 7.39
N VAL A 346 6.14 19.84 7.36
CA VAL A 346 5.48 19.23 8.51
C VAL A 346 6.57 18.85 9.53
N SER A 347 6.35 19.23 10.78
CA SER A 347 7.25 18.95 11.90
C SER A 347 6.52 18.27 13.04
N GLU A 348 7.29 17.62 13.91
CA GLU A 348 6.82 17.03 15.17
C GLU A 348 5.90 17.99 15.95
N GLY A 349 4.71 17.52 16.28
CA GLY A 349 3.68 18.25 17.03
C GLY A 349 2.83 19.23 16.20
N ASP A 350 3.09 19.39 14.90
CA ASP A 350 2.26 20.22 14.02
C ASP A 350 0.79 19.74 14.02
N VAL A 351 -0.13 20.69 13.81
CA VAL A 351 -1.54 20.41 13.59
C VAL A 351 -1.80 20.39 12.09
N LEU A 352 -2.20 19.24 11.56
CA LEU A 352 -2.72 19.08 10.21
C LEU A 352 -4.24 19.27 10.25
N ASP A 353 -4.72 20.34 9.62
CA ASP A 353 -6.07 20.83 9.75
C ASP A 353 -6.88 20.72 8.44
N GLU A 354 -7.99 21.45 8.37
CA GLU A 354 -8.90 21.46 7.23
C GLU A 354 -8.20 21.90 5.93
N ASP A 355 -7.25 22.84 6.00
CA ASP A 355 -6.53 23.32 4.81
C ASP A 355 -5.60 22.23 4.28
N TYR A 356 -4.91 21.51 5.18
CA TYR A 356 -4.12 20.34 4.80
C TYR A 356 -5.01 19.26 4.15
N TYR A 357 -6.15 18.92 4.76
CA TYR A 357 -7.08 17.93 4.21
C TYR A 357 -7.56 18.31 2.80
N ILE A 358 -8.18 19.48 2.63
CA ILE A 358 -8.83 19.87 1.35
C ILE A 358 -7.84 19.90 0.20
N THR A 359 -6.60 20.30 0.46
CA THR A 359 -5.57 20.46 -0.56
C THR A 359 -4.93 19.12 -0.97
N ARG A 360 -4.95 18.10 -0.10
CA ARG A 360 -4.33 16.79 -0.36
C ARG A 360 -5.31 15.72 -0.84
N ILE A 361 -6.62 15.83 -0.58
CA ILE A 361 -7.60 14.84 -1.08
C ILE A 361 -7.58 14.64 -2.60
N PRO A 362 -7.48 15.68 -3.45
CA PRO A 362 -7.34 15.48 -4.89
C PRO A 362 -6.11 14.63 -5.27
N VAL A 363 -5.01 14.81 -4.53
CA VAL A 363 -3.75 14.06 -4.71
C VAL A 363 -3.93 12.61 -4.28
N VAL A 364 -4.52 12.36 -3.11
CA VAL A 364 -4.84 11.00 -2.63
C VAL A 364 -5.73 10.26 -3.64
N ASN A 365 -6.78 10.92 -4.14
CA ASN A 365 -7.67 10.36 -5.16
C ASN A 365 -6.92 9.99 -6.45
N GLU A 366 -6.03 10.87 -6.92
CA GLU A 366 -5.19 10.60 -8.10
C GLU A 366 -4.29 9.37 -7.88
N ARG A 367 -3.68 9.24 -6.69
CA ARG A 367 -2.81 8.09 -6.36
C ARG A 367 -3.57 6.77 -6.23
N LEU A 368 -4.75 6.76 -5.61
CA LEU A 368 -5.63 5.58 -5.57
C LEU A 368 -6.03 5.14 -6.98
N ILE A 369 -6.38 6.10 -7.85
CA ILE A 369 -6.70 5.84 -9.25
C ILE A 369 -5.48 5.28 -10.01
N ALA A 370 -4.30 5.89 -9.83
CA ALA A 370 -3.07 5.42 -10.48
C ALA A 370 -2.75 3.96 -10.09
N GLY A 371 -2.86 3.62 -8.81
CA GLY A 371 -2.70 2.25 -8.31
C GLY A 371 -3.70 1.28 -8.96
N GLY A 372 -4.99 1.64 -9.00
CA GLY A 372 -6.03 0.80 -9.59
C GLY A 372 -5.84 0.57 -11.10
N VAL A 373 -5.50 1.63 -11.86
CA VAL A 373 -5.24 1.54 -13.30
C VAL A 373 -4.01 0.68 -13.59
N ARG A 374 -2.90 0.90 -12.89
CA ARG A 374 -1.65 0.14 -13.08
C ARG A 374 -1.78 -1.31 -12.65
N LEU A 375 -2.55 -1.59 -11.60
CA LEU A 375 -2.86 -2.96 -11.17
C LEU A 375 -3.69 -3.68 -12.24
N ALA A 376 -4.75 -3.04 -12.76
CA ALA A 376 -5.57 -3.62 -13.84
C ALA A 376 -4.72 -3.94 -15.07
N PHE A 377 -3.94 -2.97 -15.54
CA PHE A 377 -3.06 -3.14 -16.69
C PHE A 377 -2.03 -4.26 -16.49
N THR A 378 -1.42 -4.33 -15.31
CA THR A 378 -0.47 -5.39 -14.96
C THR A 378 -1.14 -6.76 -14.99
N LEU A 379 -2.32 -6.90 -14.40
CA LEU A 379 -3.05 -8.16 -14.36
C LEU A 379 -3.57 -8.58 -15.74
N GLU A 380 -4.02 -7.64 -16.58
CA GLU A 380 -4.39 -7.94 -17.98
C GLU A 380 -3.19 -8.44 -18.78
N ASN A 381 -2.00 -7.86 -18.61
CA ASN A 381 -0.81 -8.37 -19.30
C ASN A 381 -0.42 -9.79 -18.86
N ILE A 382 -0.69 -10.15 -17.60
CA ILE A 382 -0.36 -11.47 -17.04
C ILE A 382 -1.41 -12.51 -17.42
N PHE A 383 -2.70 -12.19 -17.29
CA PHE A 383 -3.82 -13.13 -17.36
C PHE A 383 -4.71 -12.96 -18.60
N GLY A 384 -4.69 -11.80 -19.25
CA GLY A 384 -5.53 -11.48 -20.42
C GLY A 384 -5.02 -12.04 -21.75
N GLN A 385 -3.84 -12.66 -21.77
CA GLN A 385 -3.35 -13.37 -22.96
C GLN A 385 -4.18 -14.64 -23.20
N ASP A 386 -4.58 -14.86 -24.45
CA ASP A 386 -5.22 -16.11 -24.89
C ASP A 386 -4.20 -17.24 -24.94
N ASP A 387 -4.66 -18.48 -24.69
CA ASP A 387 -3.84 -19.71 -24.75
C ASP A 387 -3.19 -19.94 -26.14
N SER A 388 -3.55 -19.17 -27.17
CA SER A 388 -3.23 -19.40 -28.58
C SER A 388 -2.23 -18.40 -29.22
N SER A 389 -1.78 -17.35 -28.52
CA SER A 389 -0.98 -16.26 -29.12
C SER A 389 0.50 -16.17 -28.67
N VAL A 390 1.04 -17.18 -27.99
CA VAL A 390 2.43 -17.14 -27.52
C VAL A 390 3.42 -17.35 -28.68
N ASP A 391 3.90 -16.26 -29.28
CA ASP A 391 5.04 -16.31 -30.20
C ASP A 391 6.32 -16.54 -29.38
N MET A 392 7.01 -17.64 -29.70
CA MET A 392 8.07 -18.23 -28.89
C MET A 392 9.44 -17.55 -29.11
N GLN A 393 9.50 -16.49 -29.95
CA GLN A 393 10.76 -15.92 -30.43
C GLN A 393 11.24 -14.65 -29.70
N ASP A 394 10.38 -13.95 -28.93
CA ASP A 394 10.72 -12.59 -28.45
C ASP A 394 11.22 -12.49 -27.00
N PHE A 395 11.29 -13.62 -26.26
CA PHE A 395 11.61 -13.60 -24.82
C PHE A 395 13.07 -13.98 -24.47
N GLY A 396 13.96 -14.06 -25.46
CA GLY A 396 15.27 -14.72 -25.32
C GLY A 396 16.49 -13.86 -24.95
N GLY A 397 16.36 -12.53 -24.77
CA GLY A 397 17.54 -11.66 -24.72
C GLY A 397 18.02 -11.21 -23.33
N SER A 398 17.12 -10.62 -22.53
CA SER A 398 17.55 -9.73 -21.43
C SER A 398 17.47 -10.37 -20.04
N VAL A 399 16.39 -11.09 -19.72
CA VAL A 399 16.13 -11.57 -18.35
C VAL A 399 16.96 -12.80 -17.96
N LEU A 400 17.26 -13.70 -18.91
CA LEU A 400 18.06 -14.91 -18.65
C LEU A 400 19.53 -14.61 -18.28
N SER A 401 20.05 -13.42 -18.64
CA SER A 401 21.43 -13.05 -18.30
C SER A 401 21.62 -12.76 -16.80
N MET A 402 20.57 -12.29 -16.12
CA MET A 402 20.61 -11.95 -14.69
C MET A 402 20.59 -13.20 -13.80
N TRP A 403 19.83 -14.23 -14.20
CA TRP A 403 19.70 -15.48 -13.44
C TRP A 403 20.91 -16.43 -13.54
N SER A 404 21.80 -16.26 -14.53
CA SER A 404 23.03 -17.05 -14.61
C SER A 404 24.06 -16.72 -13.51
N LYS A 405 23.98 -15.51 -12.92
CA LYS A 405 24.90 -15.07 -11.86
C LYS A 405 24.47 -15.54 -10.46
N LEU A 406 23.18 -15.82 -10.25
CA LEU A 406 22.63 -16.22 -8.96
C LEU A 406 22.81 -17.72 -8.63
N LEU A 407 23.09 -18.58 -9.62
CA LEU A 407 23.29 -20.02 -9.40
C LEU A 407 24.76 -20.48 -9.38
N VAL A 408 25.72 -19.60 -9.68
CA VAL A 408 27.16 -19.95 -9.71
C VAL A 408 27.93 -19.43 -8.47
N GLY A 409 27.32 -18.58 -7.64
CA GLY A 409 27.97 -18.00 -6.45
C GLY A 409 28.05 -18.88 -5.19
N ARG A 410 27.50 -20.10 -5.20
CA ARG A 410 27.64 -21.06 -4.08
C ARG A 410 28.41 -22.30 -4.51
N ARG A 411 29.72 -22.14 -4.70
CA ARG A 411 30.76 -23.17 -4.54
C ARG A 411 32.13 -22.51 -4.67
N HIS A 412 32.64 -21.96 -3.58
CA HIS A 412 33.88 -22.41 -2.94
C HIS A 412 34.18 -21.57 -1.70
#